data_AF-A0A6A7G657-F1
#
_entry.id   AF-A0A6A7G657-F1
#
_cell.length_a   1.000
_cell.length_b   1.000
_cell.length_c   1.000
_cell.angle_alpha   90.00
_cell.angle_beta   90.00
_cell.angle_gamma   90.00
#
_symmetry.space_group_name_H-M   'P 1'
#
loop_
_entity.id
_entity.type
_entity.pdbx_description
1 polymer ?
#
loop_
_entity_poly.entity_id
_entity_poly.type
_entity_poly.pdbx_seq_one_letter_code
_entity_poly.pdbx_strand_id
1 'polypeptide(L)'
;DDNTKAVMYTDSTGAATIRLGMPPDLQSSLIFHYNLKLYDSDKDTYDATSLKRFVMQSVVGDMVAFRVHAPCSGSLLLDIFANAVTPREYLTGEPMKFKSVCKFKIVCEDLQTVMVPLPDCASGEWGPVKATRLFGLQPITHTDALVFAGREVDLKFRMTRPLTDFMATLHRNGYEEKRLNKYVSHRVEDDTVTFSLTFPEEGQFGMDIYTREVNALNAANPQLNTPTEKHLLTHCCKYLINSSKRN
;
A
#
# COMPACT_ATOMS: atom_id res chain seq x y z
N ASP A 1 -6.57 19.09 23.51
CA ASP A 1 -7.14 19.28 22.17
C ASP A 1 -8.46 18.55 22.17
N ASP A 2 -9.57 19.30 22.12
CA ASP A 2 -10.93 18.77 22.20
C ASP A 2 -11.33 17.98 20.94
N ASN A 3 -10.48 18.00 19.91
CA ASN A 3 -10.64 17.22 18.69
C ASN A 3 -9.97 15.85 18.72
N THR A 4 -9.09 15.57 19.70
CA THR A 4 -8.43 14.27 19.82
C THR A 4 -9.36 13.27 20.51
N LYS A 5 -10.20 12.60 19.72
CA LYS A 5 -11.13 11.59 20.23
C LYS A 5 -10.54 10.19 20.08
N ALA A 6 -10.53 9.43 21.18
CA ALA A 6 -10.21 8.00 21.14
C ALA A 6 -11.35 7.15 20.54
N VAL A 7 -12.54 7.73 20.41
CA VAL A 7 -13.72 7.12 19.79
C VAL A 7 -14.06 7.91 18.53
N MET A 8 -14.07 7.22 17.40
CA MET A 8 -14.39 7.77 16.08
C MET A 8 -15.69 7.16 15.59
N TYR A 9 -16.58 7.98 15.03
CA TYR A 9 -17.81 7.50 14.41
C TYR A 9 -17.63 7.47 12.90
N THR A 10 -18.20 6.46 12.25
CA THR A 10 -18.23 6.42 10.79
C THR A 10 -19.22 7.44 10.24
N ASP A 11 -18.99 7.90 9.02
CA ASP A 11 -20.01 8.60 8.24
C ASP A 11 -21.11 7.64 7.73
N SER A 12 -22.06 8.16 6.97
CA SER A 12 -23.18 7.38 6.41
C SER A 12 -22.76 6.30 5.42
N THR A 13 -21.51 6.34 4.94
CA THR A 13 -20.92 5.30 4.08
C THR A 13 -20.17 4.24 4.88
N GLY A 14 -20.19 4.32 6.21
CA GLY A 14 -19.42 3.43 7.07
C GLY A 14 -17.92 3.76 7.12
N ALA A 15 -17.50 4.94 6.66
CA ALA A 15 -16.10 5.33 6.63
C ALA A 15 -15.70 6.19 7.84
N ALA A 16 -14.54 5.93 8.43
CA ALA A 16 -13.88 6.79 9.41
C ALA A 16 -12.42 6.99 9.02
N THR A 17 -11.94 8.24 9.05
CA THR A 17 -10.54 8.55 8.69
C THR A 17 -9.79 9.08 9.90
N ILE A 18 -8.69 8.41 10.24
CA ILE A 18 -7.71 8.85 11.23
C ILE A 18 -6.51 9.40 10.49
N ARG A 19 -5.99 10.56 10.90
CA ARG A 19 -4.78 11.15 10.33
C ARG A 19 -3.79 11.44 11.45
N LEU A 20 -2.54 11.03 11.26
CA LEU A 20 -1.44 11.29 12.18
C LEU A 20 -0.39 12.11 11.44
N GLY A 21 -0.02 13.26 12.00
CA GLY A 21 1.09 14.06 11.51
C GLY A 21 2.43 13.42 11.89
N MET A 22 3.37 13.45 10.95
CA MET A 22 4.72 12.92 11.11
C MET A 22 5.72 14.07 11.32
N PRO A 23 6.54 14.01 12.38
CA PRO A 23 7.62 14.99 12.60
C PRO A 23 8.54 15.08 11.37
N PRO A 24 8.92 16.28 10.90
CA PRO A 24 9.72 16.47 9.68
C PRO A 24 11.02 15.65 9.64
N ASP A 25 11.68 15.48 10.78
CA ASP A 25 12.90 14.73 10.98
C ASP A 25 12.71 13.20 10.86
N LEU A 26 11.48 12.71 11.00
CA LEU A 26 11.15 11.28 10.98
C LEU A 26 10.42 10.83 9.70
N GLN A 27 9.95 11.73 8.84
CA GLN A 27 9.14 11.36 7.66
C GLN A 27 9.82 10.33 6.74
N SER A 28 11.16 10.41 6.60
CA SER A 28 11.95 9.55 5.73
C SER A 28 12.24 8.16 6.31
N SER A 29 11.96 7.92 7.60
CA SER A 29 12.25 6.65 8.28
C SER A 29 11.04 6.03 8.98
N LEU A 30 10.00 6.82 9.27
CA LEU A 30 8.85 6.36 10.04
C LEU A 30 7.95 5.47 9.17
N ILE A 31 7.86 4.21 9.55
CA ILE A 31 6.95 3.24 8.96
C ILE A 31 5.83 2.89 9.93
N PHE A 32 4.65 2.61 9.39
CA PHE A 32 3.46 2.30 10.18
C PHE A 32 2.93 0.91 9.85
N HIS A 33 2.41 0.27 10.88
CA HIS A 33 1.64 -0.96 10.82
C HIS A 33 0.35 -0.76 11.60
N TYR A 34 -0.68 -1.54 11.32
CA TYR A 34 -1.93 -1.46 12.05
C TYR A 34 -2.57 -2.84 12.19
N ASN A 35 -3.37 -2.99 13.23
CA ASN A 35 -4.29 -4.09 13.41
C ASN A 35 -5.71 -3.53 13.51
N LEU A 36 -6.66 -4.17 12.82
CA LEU A 36 -8.09 -3.89 12.96
C LEU A 36 -8.79 -5.15 13.45
N LYS A 37 -9.59 -5.01 14.49
CA LYS A 37 -10.34 -6.12 15.13
C LYS A 37 -11.76 -5.72 15.44
N LEU A 38 -12.66 -6.70 15.54
CA LEU A 38 -13.98 -6.51 16.16
C LEU A 38 -13.78 -6.23 17.65
N TYR A 39 -14.36 -5.14 18.15
CA TYR A 39 -14.11 -4.64 19.49
C TYR A 39 -14.51 -5.65 20.59
N ASP A 40 -15.62 -6.37 20.40
CA ASP A 40 -16.18 -7.25 21.43
C ASP A 40 -15.63 -8.69 21.40
N SER A 41 -14.97 -9.09 20.31
CA SER A 41 -14.53 -10.49 20.13
C SER A 41 -13.05 -10.64 19.82
N ASP A 42 -12.31 -9.54 19.71
CA ASP A 42 -10.88 -9.50 19.34
C ASP A 42 -10.54 -10.23 18.02
N LYS A 43 -11.55 -10.60 17.22
CA LYS A 43 -11.40 -11.24 15.91
C LYS A 43 -10.93 -10.22 14.89
N ASP A 44 -9.94 -10.59 14.09
CA ASP A 44 -9.37 -9.81 12.99
C ASP A 44 -9.97 -10.19 11.62
N THR A 45 -11.09 -10.90 11.63
CA THR A 45 -11.79 -11.39 10.43
C THR A 45 -13.29 -11.12 10.51
N TYR A 46 -13.89 -10.87 9.35
CA TYR A 46 -15.33 -10.73 9.12
C TYR A 46 -15.68 -11.51 7.84
N ASP A 47 -16.64 -12.44 7.90
CA ASP A 47 -17.04 -13.30 6.79
C ASP A 47 -15.85 -13.93 6.03
N ALA A 48 -14.95 -14.57 6.78
CA ALA A 48 -13.69 -15.16 6.30
C ALA A 48 -12.71 -14.18 5.63
N THR A 49 -13.01 -12.89 5.59
CA THR A 49 -12.14 -11.83 5.06
C THR A 49 -11.40 -11.15 6.19
N SER A 50 -10.09 -10.96 6.04
CA SER A 50 -9.30 -10.23 7.03
C SER A 50 -9.73 -8.75 7.09
N LEU A 51 -9.93 -8.24 8.30
CA LEU A 51 -10.29 -6.85 8.57
C LEU A 51 -9.23 -5.86 8.09
N LYS A 52 -7.97 -6.29 7.88
CA LYS A 52 -6.94 -5.46 7.24
C LYS A 52 -7.36 -4.94 5.86
N ARG A 53 -8.19 -5.70 5.14
CA ARG A 53 -8.65 -5.32 3.79
C ARG A 53 -9.71 -4.23 3.83
N PHE A 54 -10.17 -3.82 5.01
CA PHE A 54 -11.11 -2.73 5.20
C PHE A 54 -10.43 -1.44 5.66
N VAL A 55 -9.09 -1.37 5.58
CA VAL A 55 -8.31 -0.17 5.92
C VAL A 55 -7.39 0.21 4.77
N MET A 56 -7.57 1.44 4.28
CA MET A 56 -6.61 2.06 3.38
C MET A 56 -5.64 2.91 4.21
N GLN A 57 -4.42 2.38 4.40
CA GLN A 57 -3.29 3.15 4.92
C GLN A 57 -2.61 3.87 3.75
N SER A 58 -2.50 5.19 3.77
CA SER A 58 -1.80 5.97 2.74
C SER A 58 -1.06 7.15 3.36
N VAL A 59 -0.02 7.62 2.69
CA VAL A 59 0.74 8.81 3.11
C VAL A 59 0.53 9.93 2.10
N VAL A 60 0.18 11.12 2.58
CA VAL A 60 0.04 12.34 1.78
C VAL A 60 0.75 13.48 2.50
N GLY A 61 1.83 13.98 1.89
CA GLY A 61 2.69 14.97 2.53
C GLY A 61 3.30 14.43 3.83
N ASP A 62 3.11 15.17 4.92
CA ASP A 62 3.58 14.84 6.26
C ASP A 62 2.56 14.04 7.09
N MET A 63 1.46 13.58 6.49
CA MET A 63 0.41 12.85 7.20
C MET A 63 0.29 11.40 6.71
N VAL A 64 0.22 10.48 7.66
CA VAL A 64 -0.32 9.13 7.42
C VAL A 64 -1.81 9.13 7.70
N ALA A 65 -2.59 8.56 6.80
CA ALA A 65 -4.03 8.40 6.92
C ALA A 65 -4.39 6.91 6.99
N PHE A 66 -5.28 6.57 7.91
CA PHE A 66 -5.92 5.26 8.03
C PHE A 66 -7.42 5.46 7.79
N ARG A 67 -7.87 5.15 6.58
CA ARG A 67 -9.28 5.20 6.23
C ARG A 67 -9.89 3.81 6.45
N VAL A 68 -10.66 3.70 7.53
CA VAL A 68 -11.38 2.48 7.92
C VAL A 68 -12.75 2.51 7.26
N HIS A 69 -13.14 1.41 6.62
CA HIS A 69 -14.47 1.19 6.07
C HIS A 69 -15.12 0.03 6.84
N ALA A 70 -16.06 0.33 7.73
CA ALA A 70 -16.67 -0.70 8.57
C ALA A 70 -17.41 -1.73 7.71
N PRO A 71 -17.10 -3.04 7.84
CA PRO A 71 -17.78 -4.08 7.07
C PRO A 71 -19.21 -4.35 7.55
N CYS A 72 -19.53 -3.98 8.79
CA CYS A 72 -20.82 -4.15 9.43
C CYS A 72 -21.04 -3.07 10.50
N SER A 73 -22.29 -2.85 10.91
CA SER A 73 -22.59 -2.10 12.12
C SER A 73 -21.97 -2.76 13.35
N GLY A 74 -21.54 -1.94 14.31
CA GLY A 74 -20.85 -2.39 15.51
C GLY A 74 -19.61 -1.55 15.82
N SER A 75 -18.75 -2.08 16.69
CA SER A 75 -17.51 -1.41 17.10
C SER A 75 -16.28 -2.19 16.62
N LEU A 76 -15.27 -1.45 16.16
CA LEU A 76 -13.95 -1.96 15.79
C LEU A 76 -12.87 -1.34 16.68
N LEU A 77 -11.76 -2.04 16.86
CA LEU A 77 -10.55 -1.53 17.48
C LEU A 77 -9.44 -1.41 16.43
N LEU A 78 -9.02 -0.17 16.16
CA LEU A 78 -7.84 0.12 15.34
C LEU A 78 -6.64 0.39 16.27
N ASP A 79 -5.64 -0.47 16.21
CA ASP A 79 -4.36 -0.33 16.92
C ASP A 79 -3.28 0.04 15.90
N ILE A 80 -2.69 1.22 16.04
CA ILE A 80 -1.68 1.75 15.13
C ILE A 80 -0.32 1.63 15.81
N PHE A 81 0.63 1.07 15.07
CA PHE A 81 2.00 0.89 15.48
C PHE A 81 2.95 1.64 14.56
N ALA A 82 4.08 2.09 15.10
CA ALA A 82 5.11 2.76 14.33
C ALA A 82 6.51 2.25 14.70
N ASN A 83 7.44 2.38 13.75
CA ASN A 83 8.87 2.20 13.97
C ASN A 83 9.66 3.14 13.06
N ALA A 84 10.83 3.60 13.49
CA ALA A 84 11.76 4.34 12.65
C ALA A 84 12.76 3.33 12.06
N VAL A 85 12.78 3.22 10.73
CA VAL A 85 13.57 2.22 9.99
C VAL A 85 14.25 2.89 8.81
N THR A 86 15.55 2.68 8.68
CA THR A 86 16.31 3.14 7.51
C THR A 86 16.03 2.26 6.29
N PRO A 87 16.19 2.76 5.05
CA PRO A 87 16.06 1.93 3.85
C PRO A 87 16.92 0.66 3.90
N ARG A 88 18.14 0.77 4.44
CA ARG A 88 19.06 -0.36 4.59
C ARG A 88 18.51 -1.44 5.52
N GLU A 89 17.98 -1.06 6.68
CA GLU A 89 17.35 -1.99 7.63
C GLU A 89 16.06 -2.58 7.07
N TYR A 90 15.30 -1.80 6.29
CA TYR A 90 14.07 -2.31 5.68
C TYR A 90 14.36 -3.45 4.69
N LEU A 91 15.41 -3.28 3.90
CA LEU A 91 15.78 -4.19 2.81
C LEU A 91 16.51 -5.46 3.28
N THR A 92 16.94 -5.54 4.55
CA THR A 92 17.48 -6.81 5.09
C THR A 92 16.41 -7.89 5.23
N GLY A 93 15.14 -7.50 5.34
CA GLY A 93 14.04 -8.42 5.62
C GLY A 93 14.00 -8.91 7.08
N GLU A 94 14.87 -8.38 7.94
CA GLU A 94 14.87 -8.73 9.36
C GLU A 94 13.56 -8.30 10.05
N PRO A 95 13.07 -9.09 11.03
CA PRO A 95 11.85 -8.74 11.74
C PRO A 95 11.92 -7.37 12.41
N MET A 96 11.00 -6.48 12.03
CA MET A 96 10.91 -5.13 12.60
C MET A 96 10.01 -5.13 13.83
N LYS A 97 10.46 -4.46 14.90
CA LYS A 97 9.68 -4.30 16.14
C LYS A 97 8.92 -2.98 16.12
N PHE A 98 7.61 -3.05 16.02
CA PHE A 98 6.75 -1.87 16.08
C PHE A 98 6.27 -1.59 17.50
N LYS A 99 6.12 -0.31 17.85
CA LYS A 99 5.52 0.13 19.12
C LYS A 99 4.10 0.60 18.86
N SER A 100 3.14 0.19 19.69
CA SER A 100 1.77 0.74 19.64
C SER A 100 1.85 2.22 20.03
N VAL A 101 1.39 3.09 19.13
CA VAL A 101 1.45 4.55 19.29
C VAL A 101 0.06 5.15 19.51
N CYS A 102 -0.98 4.57 18.93
CA CYS A 102 -2.36 5.05 19.08
C CYS A 102 -3.36 3.89 19.01
N LYS A 103 -4.46 3.99 19.75
CA LYS A 103 -5.60 3.07 19.68
C LYS A 103 -6.90 3.85 19.56
N PHE A 104 -7.75 3.44 18.64
CA PHE A 104 -9.05 4.08 18.38
C PHE A 104 -10.16 3.04 18.39
N LYS A 105 -11.24 3.34 19.09
CA LYS A 105 -12.52 2.64 18.92
C LYS A 105 -13.25 3.29 17.75
N ILE A 106 -13.57 2.52 16.72
CA ILE A 106 -14.38 2.96 15.59
C ILE A 106 -15.80 2.46 15.79
N VAL A 107 -16.80 3.32 15.74
CA VAL A 107 -18.22 3.00 15.94
C VAL A 107 -18.96 3.22 14.63
N CYS A 108 -19.55 2.15 14.10
CA CYS A 108 -20.46 2.18 12.96
C CYS A 108 -21.88 1.91 13.47
N GLU A 109 -22.70 2.95 13.56
CA GLU A 109 -24.08 2.82 14.06
C GLU A 109 -25.00 2.22 13.00
N ASP A 110 -24.90 2.73 11.78
CA ASP A 110 -25.70 2.29 10.64
C ASP A 110 -24.82 2.14 9.40
N LEU A 111 -25.15 1.17 8.55
CA LEU A 111 -24.42 0.88 7.32
C LEU A 111 -25.42 0.79 6.16
N GLN A 112 -25.51 1.86 5.38
CA GLN A 112 -26.47 1.97 4.28
C GLN A 112 -26.10 1.14 3.05
N THR A 113 -24.82 0.76 2.93
CA THR A 113 -24.29 0.05 1.77
C THR A 113 -23.33 -1.03 2.20
N VAL A 114 -23.41 -2.20 1.57
CA VAL A 114 -22.42 -3.27 1.77
C VAL A 114 -21.04 -2.77 1.40
N MET A 115 -20.12 -2.77 2.37
CA MET A 115 -18.71 -2.43 2.12
C MET A 115 -17.98 -3.62 1.53
N VAL A 116 -17.28 -3.38 0.43
CA VAL A 116 -16.45 -4.38 -0.24
C VAL A 116 -15.01 -4.22 0.24
N PRO A 117 -14.31 -5.31 0.61
CA PRO A 117 -12.91 -5.24 1.01
C PRO A 117 -12.04 -4.71 -0.13
N LEU A 118 -10.93 -4.05 0.19
CA LEU A 118 -9.89 -3.72 -0.78
C LEU A 118 -9.35 -5.00 -1.45
N PRO A 119 -8.84 -4.90 -2.69
CA PRO A 119 -8.12 -5.99 -3.35
C PRO A 119 -7.03 -6.58 -2.44
N ASP A 120 -6.79 -7.88 -2.56
CA ASP A 120 -5.85 -8.62 -1.70
C ASP A 120 -4.39 -8.41 -2.12
N CYS A 121 -3.95 -7.15 -2.02
CA CYS A 121 -2.58 -6.74 -2.28
C CYS A 121 -1.64 -7.04 -1.10
N ALA A 122 -0.34 -6.92 -1.37
CA ALA A 122 0.67 -7.00 -0.32
C ALA A 122 0.40 -6.02 0.84
N SER A 123 0.76 -6.43 2.06
CA SER A 123 0.59 -5.62 3.26
C SER A 123 1.42 -4.32 3.20
N GLY A 124 0.95 -3.29 3.91
CA GLY A 124 1.62 -1.99 4.03
C GLY A 124 0.83 -0.84 3.41
N GLU A 125 1.51 0.29 3.24
CA GLU A 125 0.92 1.53 2.73
C GLU A 125 0.58 1.46 1.23
N TRP A 126 -0.52 2.12 0.87
CA TRP A 126 -0.93 2.37 -0.50
C TRP A 126 -0.31 3.69 -1.00
N GLY A 127 0.03 3.71 -2.28
CA GLY A 127 0.66 4.82 -2.97
C GLY A 127 2.18 4.73 -3.10
N PRO A 128 2.78 5.70 -3.79
CA PRO A 128 4.18 5.66 -4.21
C PRO A 128 5.19 6.07 -3.14
N VAL A 129 4.74 6.58 -1.99
CA VAL A 129 5.63 7.13 -0.96
C VAL A 129 6.66 6.11 -0.48
N LYS A 130 6.26 4.84 -0.28
CA LYS A 130 7.17 3.73 0.01
C LYS A 130 8.26 3.58 -1.05
N ALA A 131 7.85 3.61 -2.33
CA ALA A 131 8.72 3.42 -3.48
C ALA A 131 9.75 4.55 -3.59
N THR A 132 9.32 5.79 -3.38
CA THR A 132 10.21 6.95 -3.37
C THR A 132 11.20 6.86 -2.21
N ARG A 133 10.72 6.64 -0.99
CA ARG A 133 11.52 6.62 0.24
C ARG A 133 12.54 5.48 0.28
N LEU A 134 12.13 4.27 -0.12
CA LEU A 134 12.93 3.07 0.09
C LEU A 134 13.64 2.58 -1.18
N PHE A 135 13.18 2.98 -2.37
CA PHE A 135 13.72 2.47 -3.65
C PHE A 135 14.23 3.58 -4.56
N GLY A 136 13.90 4.85 -4.31
CA GLY A 136 14.25 5.94 -5.23
C GLY A 136 13.38 5.96 -6.48
N LEU A 137 12.18 5.38 -6.42
CA LEU A 137 11.17 5.45 -7.48
C LEU A 137 10.29 6.68 -7.28
N GLN A 138 10.53 7.73 -8.05
CA GLN A 138 9.74 8.96 -8.02
C GLN A 138 8.56 8.86 -8.98
N PRO A 139 7.30 8.97 -8.53
CA PRO A 139 6.15 8.93 -9.42
C PRO A 139 6.16 10.13 -10.38
N ILE A 140 5.92 9.87 -11.67
CA ILE A 140 5.81 10.89 -12.73
C ILE A 140 4.33 11.17 -13.04
N THR A 141 3.49 10.14 -13.15
CA THR A 141 2.08 10.30 -13.58
C THR A 141 1.11 10.39 -12.41
N HIS A 142 1.19 9.48 -11.44
CA HIS A 142 0.23 9.40 -10.33
C HIS A 142 0.95 9.44 -8.99
N THR A 143 0.73 10.50 -8.23
CA THR A 143 1.33 10.69 -6.90
C THR A 143 0.44 10.15 -5.78
N ASP A 144 -0.84 9.94 -6.06
CA ASP A 144 -1.84 9.50 -5.10
C ASP A 144 -2.01 7.98 -5.10
N ALA A 145 -2.34 7.43 -3.94
CA ALA A 145 -2.63 6.01 -3.76
C ALA A 145 -3.85 5.51 -4.54
N LEU A 146 -4.77 6.43 -4.87
CA LEU A 146 -6.01 6.16 -5.60
C LEU A 146 -5.89 6.69 -7.03
N VAL A 147 -6.08 5.81 -8.00
CA VAL A 147 -6.03 6.14 -9.42
C VAL A 147 -7.42 5.93 -10.02
N PHE A 148 -7.91 6.92 -10.76
CA PHE A 148 -9.11 6.79 -11.59
C PHE A 148 -8.68 6.69 -13.03
N ALA A 149 -9.06 5.61 -13.69
CA ALA A 149 -8.62 5.30 -15.04
C ALA A 149 -9.80 4.90 -15.93
N GLY A 150 -9.61 5.07 -17.24
CA GLY A 150 -10.46 4.52 -18.27
C GLY A 150 -10.25 3.01 -18.43
N ARG A 151 -10.15 2.53 -19.67
CA ARG A 151 -9.80 1.13 -19.97
C ARG A 151 -8.31 0.83 -19.87
N GLU A 152 -7.48 1.86 -19.94
CA GLU A 152 -6.02 1.74 -19.94
C GLU A 152 -5.42 2.81 -19.05
N VAL A 153 -4.27 2.53 -18.45
CA VAL A 153 -3.49 3.52 -17.69
C VAL A 153 -2.01 3.18 -17.72
N ASP A 154 -1.18 4.23 -17.85
CA ASP A 154 0.26 4.16 -17.69
C ASP A 154 0.70 4.78 -16.35
N LEU A 155 1.34 3.97 -15.52
CA LEU A 155 1.99 4.42 -14.29
C LEU A 155 3.49 4.55 -14.55
N LYS A 156 4.02 5.76 -14.45
CA LYS A 156 5.42 6.05 -14.75
C LYS A 156 6.18 6.49 -13.50
N PHE A 157 7.40 6.00 -13.37
CA PHE A 157 8.32 6.39 -12.32
C PHE A 157 9.69 6.72 -12.88
N ARG A 158 10.33 7.75 -12.34
CA ARG A 158 11.76 8.02 -12.53
C ARG A 158 12.56 7.31 -11.45
N MET A 159 13.60 6.60 -11.85
CA MET A 159 14.58 5.96 -10.99
C MET A 159 15.68 6.96 -10.65
N THR A 160 15.84 7.32 -9.38
CA THR A 160 16.94 8.17 -8.93
C THR A 160 18.25 7.39 -8.71
N ARG A 161 18.17 6.06 -8.80
CA ARG A 161 19.28 5.11 -8.67
C ARG A 161 18.97 3.82 -9.42
N PRO A 162 19.98 3.02 -9.81
CA PRO A 162 19.76 1.79 -10.57
C PRO A 162 18.91 0.76 -9.82
N LEU A 163 17.86 0.28 -10.47
CA LEU A 163 16.98 -0.80 -10.02
C LEU A 163 16.83 -1.84 -11.13
N THR A 164 16.60 -3.10 -10.78
CA THR A 164 16.39 -4.20 -11.75
C THR A 164 15.19 -5.05 -11.36
N ASP A 165 14.83 -5.97 -12.28
CA ASP A 165 13.84 -7.01 -12.06
C ASP A 165 12.47 -6.46 -11.64
N PHE A 166 11.93 -5.53 -12.43
CA PHE A 166 10.58 -5.03 -12.18
C PHE A 166 9.54 -6.13 -12.40
N MET A 167 8.57 -6.19 -11.50
CA MET A 167 7.41 -7.05 -11.62
C MET A 167 6.19 -6.27 -11.13
N ALA A 168 5.06 -6.45 -11.80
CA ALA A 168 3.79 -5.95 -11.33
C ALA A 168 2.73 -7.04 -11.40
N THR A 169 1.86 -7.07 -10.41
CA THR A 169 0.73 -8.01 -10.34
C THR A 169 -0.56 -7.23 -10.14
N LEU A 170 -1.67 -7.76 -10.67
CA LEU A 170 -2.97 -7.13 -10.62
C LEU A 170 -3.95 -8.03 -9.88
N HIS A 171 -4.69 -7.42 -8.97
CA HIS A 171 -5.61 -8.07 -8.06
C HIS A 171 -7.02 -7.51 -8.25
N ARG A 172 -8.01 -8.39 -8.19
CA ARG A 172 -9.43 -8.03 -8.14
C ARG A 172 -10.18 -9.05 -7.30
N ASN A 173 -11.10 -8.58 -6.46
CA ASN A 173 -11.92 -9.47 -5.64
C ASN A 173 -12.72 -10.45 -6.51
N GLY A 174 -12.65 -11.74 -6.16
CA GLY A 174 -13.33 -12.81 -6.90
C GLY A 174 -12.60 -13.29 -8.15
N TYR A 175 -11.41 -12.77 -8.46
CA TYR A 175 -10.61 -13.17 -9.62
C TYR A 175 -9.28 -13.80 -9.19
N GLU A 176 -8.86 -14.82 -9.92
CA GLU A 176 -7.52 -15.39 -9.78
C GLU A 176 -6.47 -14.44 -10.39
N GLU A 177 -5.43 -14.11 -9.62
CA GLU A 177 -4.31 -13.24 -10.03
C GLU A 177 -3.70 -13.67 -11.38
N LYS A 178 -3.49 -14.98 -11.58
CA LYS A 178 -2.92 -15.54 -12.82
C LYS A 178 -3.69 -15.14 -14.08
N ARG A 179 -5.02 -14.94 -13.98
CA ARG A 179 -5.85 -14.51 -15.12
C ARG A 179 -5.66 -13.04 -15.45
N LEU A 180 -5.21 -12.25 -14.47
CA LEU A 180 -5.01 -10.81 -14.59
C LEU A 180 -3.59 -10.42 -15.04
N ASN A 181 -2.60 -11.30 -14.87
CA ASN A 181 -1.20 -11.01 -15.24
C ASN A 181 -1.00 -10.56 -16.70
N LYS A 182 -1.84 -11.04 -17.63
CA LYS A 182 -1.77 -10.63 -19.04
C LYS A 182 -2.20 -9.18 -19.31
N TYR A 183 -2.80 -8.53 -18.32
CA TYR A 183 -3.29 -7.15 -18.40
C TYR A 183 -2.32 -6.14 -17.79
N VAL A 184 -1.12 -6.59 -17.37
CA VAL A 184 -0.06 -5.72 -16.89
C VAL A 184 1.23 -6.05 -17.61
N SER A 185 1.88 -5.02 -18.12
CA SER A 185 3.23 -5.10 -18.65
C SER A 185 4.06 -3.96 -18.09
N HIS A 186 5.38 -4.06 -18.24
CA HIS A 186 6.27 -2.96 -17.92
C HIS A 186 7.38 -2.85 -18.96
N ARG A 187 7.93 -1.64 -19.08
CA ARG A 187 9.12 -1.35 -19.87
C ARG A 187 10.00 -0.37 -19.12
N VAL A 188 11.30 -0.50 -19.30
CA VAL A 188 12.29 0.43 -18.77
C VAL A 188 12.98 1.09 -19.96
N GLU A 189 12.92 2.41 -20.00
CA GLU A 189 13.57 3.26 -21.01
C GLU A 189 14.39 4.31 -20.23
N ASP A 190 15.72 4.27 -20.39
CA ASP A 190 16.67 5.08 -19.63
C ASP A 190 16.47 4.97 -18.10
N ASP A 191 16.14 6.09 -17.45
CA ASP A 191 15.87 6.19 -16.02
C ASP A 191 14.39 6.01 -15.67
N THR A 192 13.53 5.69 -16.65
CA THR A 192 12.09 5.68 -16.49
C THR A 192 11.50 4.29 -16.66
N VAL A 193 10.78 3.82 -15.65
CA VAL A 193 9.95 2.60 -15.75
C VAL A 193 8.49 3.00 -15.98
N THR A 194 7.87 2.38 -16.98
CA THR A 194 6.44 2.51 -17.28
C THR A 194 5.75 1.18 -17.07
N PHE A 195 4.71 1.16 -16.24
CA PHE A 195 3.78 0.04 -16.12
C PHE A 195 2.51 0.35 -16.89
N SER A 196 2.18 -0.48 -17.87
CA SER A 196 1.00 -0.31 -18.71
C SER A 196 -0.05 -1.35 -18.32
N LEU A 197 -1.26 -0.87 -18.04
CA LEU A 197 -2.38 -1.68 -17.63
C LEU A 197 -3.52 -1.56 -18.64
N THR A 198 -4.16 -2.68 -18.97
CA THR A 198 -5.36 -2.72 -19.80
C THR A 198 -6.46 -3.50 -19.08
N PHE A 199 -7.49 -2.81 -18.59
CA PHE A 199 -8.52 -3.43 -17.77
C PHE A 199 -9.50 -4.25 -18.61
N PRO A 200 -9.77 -5.53 -18.24
CA PRO A 200 -10.73 -6.36 -18.97
C PRO A 200 -12.16 -5.82 -18.90
N GLU A 201 -12.50 -5.16 -17.81
CA GLU A 201 -13.83 -4.64 -17.52
C GLU A 201 -13.73 -3.57 -16.42
N GLU A 202 -14.83 -2.85 -16.20
CA GLU A 202 -14.90 -1.86 -15.12
C GLU A 202 -14.82 -2.52 -13.74
N GLY A 203 -14.28 -1.78 -12.78
CA GLY A 203 -14.18 -2.25 -11.40
C GLY A 203 -13.01 -1.64 -10.65
N GLN A 204 -12.80 -2.19 -9.46
CA GLN A 204 -11.72 -1.81 -8.57
C GLN A 204 -10.62 -2.88 -8.61
N PHE A 205 -9.40 -2.43 -8.87
CA PHE A 205 -8.21 -3.26 -8.99
C PHE A 205 -7.15 -2.80 -8.01
N GLY A 206 -6.36 -3.74 -7.50
CA GLY A 206 -5.17 -3.46 -6.73
C GLY A 206 -3.95 -3.83 -7.57
N MET A 207 -3.00 -2.93 -7.71
CA MET A 207 -1.76 -3.23 -8.40
C MET A 207 -0.61 -3.24 -7.40
N ASP A 208 0.15 -4.33 -7.34
CA ASP A 208 1.40 -4.39 -6.59
C ASP A 208 2.59 -4.23 -7.54
N ILE A 209 3.62 -3.52 -7.10
CA ILE A 209 4.88 -3.35 -7.81
C ILE A 209 6.01 -3.88 -6.93
N TYR A 210 6.89 -4.65 -7.54
CA TYR A 210 8.07 -5.21 -6.92
C TYR A 210 9.30 -4.87 -7.76
N THR A 211 10.43 -4.72 -7.08
CA THR A 211 11.72 -4.44 -7.72
C THR A 211 12.86 -4.96 -6.85
N ARG A 212 14.07 -4.96 -7.40
CA ARG A 212 15.32 -5.23 -6.70
C ARG A 212 16.28 -4.04 -6.81
N GLU A 213 17.03 -3.77 -5.75
CA GLU A 213 18.16 -2.84 -5.79
C GLU A 213 19.38 -3.52 -6.40
N VAL A 214 20.08 -2.82 -7.30
CA VAL A 214 21.36 -3.32 -7.83
C VAL A 214 22.41 -3.18 -6.74
N ASN A 215 22.97 -4.31 -6.26
CA ASN A 215 24.08 -4.28 -5.31
C ASN A 215 25.23 -3.45 -5.90
N ALA A 216 25.54 -2.30 -5.30
CA ALA A 216 26.59 -1.39 -5.76
C ALA A 216 27.97 -2.06 -5.85
N LEU A 217 28.22 -3.09 -5.04
CA LEU A 217 29.43 -3.92 -5.11
C LEU A 217 29.53 -4.73 -6.41
N ASN A 218 28.40 -5.17 -6.98
CA ASN A 218 28.37 -5.89 -8.25
C ASN A 218 28.50 -4.95 -9.46
N ALA A 219 28.07 -3.69 -9.31
CA ALA A 219 28.21 -2.67 -10.35
C ALA A 219 29.67 -2.20 -10.52
N ALA A 220 30.48 -2.23 -9.44
CA ALA A 220 31.87 -1.80 -9.46
C ALA A 220 32.88 -2.92 -9.82
N ASN A 221 32.49 -4.20 -9.71
CA ASN A 221 33.38 -5.34 -10.03
C ASN A 221 32.61 -6.50 -10.68
N PRO A 222 32.38 -6.45 -12.02
CA PRO A 222 31.64 -7.48 -12.75
C PRO A 222 32.31 -8.87 -12.77
N GLN A 223 33.58 -8.97 -12.36
CA GLN A 223 34.39 -10.20 -12.43
C GLN A 223 34.34 -11.05 -11.16
N LEU A 224 33.78 -10.56 -10.05
CA LEU A 224 33.62 -11.36 -8.84
C LEU A 224 32.24 -12.04 -8.86
N ASN A 225 32.12 -13.09 -9.68
CA ASN A 225 30.98 -14.02 -9.65
C ASN A 225 31.00 -14.82 -8.33
N THR A 226 30.79 -14.16 -7.19
CA THR A 226 30.15 -14.85 -6.08
C THR A 226 28.71 -15.13 -6.51
N PRO A 227 28.16 -16.33 -6.28
CA PRO A 227 26.78 -16.61 -6.65
C PRO A 227 25.93 -15.60 -5.89
N THR A 228 25.39 -14.64 -6.63
CA THR A 228 24.49 -13.61 -6.11
C THR A 228 23.43 -14.35 -5.31
N GLU A 229 23.39 -14.15 -3.99
CA GLU A 229 22.17 -14.42 -3.26
C GLU A 229 21.08 -13.69 -4.03
N LYS A 230 20.21 -14.45 -4.70
CA LYS A 230 19.08 -13.90 -5.44
C LYS A 230 18.16 -13.28 -4.39
N HIS A 231 18.42 -12.03 -4.08
CA HIS A 231 17.89 -11.25 -2.96
C HIS A 231 16.35 -11.09 -2.93
N LEU A 232 15.49 -12.00 -3.40
CA LEU A 232 14.02 -11.86 -3.53
C LEU A 232 13.52 -10.53 -4.18
N LEU A 233 12.31 -10.53 -4.72
CA LEU A 233 11.71 -9.27 -5.16
C LEU A 233 11.06 -8.61 -3.96
N THR A 234 11.34 -7.32 -3.74
CA THR A 234 10.77 -6.58 -2.62
C THR A 234 9.61 -5.73 -3.11
N HIS A 235 8.46 -5.86 -2.44
CA HIS A 235 7.31 -5.00 -2.69
C HIS A 235 7.68 -3.54 -2.42
N CYS A 236 7.48 -2.66 -3.39
CA CYS A 236 7.85 -1.25 -3.29
C CYS A 236 6.67 -0.29 -3.37
N CYS A 237 5.58 -0.65 -4.05
CA CYS A 237 4.44 0.24 -4.27
C CYS A 237 3.16 -0.57 -4.46
N LYS A 238 2.02 0.02 -4.09
CA LYS A 238 0.72 -0.46 -4.57
C LYS A 238 -0.27 0.65 -4.82
N TYR A 239 -1.15 0.48 -5.79
CA TYR A 239 -2.21 1.43 -6.12
C TYR A 239 -3.58 0.78 -6.09
N LEU A 240 -4.57 1.53 -5.59
CA LEU A 240 -5.97 1.20 -5.77
C LEU A 240 -6.44 1.91 -7.04
N ILE A 241 -6.89 1.14 -8.04
CA ILE A 241 -7.26 1.66 -9.35
C ILE A 241 -8.74 1.40 -9.60
N ASN A 242 -9.50 2.48 -9.75
CA ASN A 242 -10.90 2.43 -10.16
C ASN A 242 -10.99 2.65 -11.68
N SER A 243 -11.29 1.58 -12.41
CA SER A 243 -11.51 1.62 -13.86
C SER A 243 -12.99 1.80 -14.18
N SER A 244 -13.31 2.80 -15.01
CA SER A 244 -14.66 3.05 -15.53
C SER A 244 -14.59 3.61 -16.96
N LYS A 245 -15.54 3.28 -17.83
CA LYS A 245 -15.66 3.83 -19.19
C LYS A 245 -15.88 5.36 -19.20
N ARG A 246 -16.27 5.94 -18.07
CA ARG A 246 -16.55 7.37 -17.93
C ARG A 246 -15.30 8.21 -17.62
N ASN A 247 -14.19 7.57 -17.28
CA ASN A 247 -12.92 8.22 -16.94
C ASN A 247 -11.99 8.29 -18.15
#